data_AF-A0A956H5F8-F1
#
_entry.id   AF-A0A956H5F8-F1
#
_cell.length_a   1.000
_cell.length_b   1.000
_cell.length_c   1.000
_cell.angle_alpha   90.00
_cell.angle_beta   90.00
_cell.angle_gamma   90.00
#
_symmetry.space_group_name_H-M   'P 1'
#
loop_
_entity.id
_entity.type
_entity.pdbx_description
1 polymer ?
#
loop_
_entity_poly.entity_id
_entity_poly.type
_entity_poly.pdbx_seq_one_letter_code
_entity_poly.pdbx_strand_id
1 'polypeptide(L)'
;DTTDTTDTTDTGGELCAADPNDDMCDACVKDSCCMELEACVADEDCTCLLGCFGMGGSPQQCFGQCGVMQPPATFLAFGGCIQDSCANQCGG
;
A
#
# COMPACT_ATOMS: atom_id res chain seq x y z
N ASP A 1 34.32 -2.49 16.61
CA ASP A 1 33.07 -1.79 16.93
C ASP A 1 32.51 -1.19 15.64
N THR A 2 31.44 -1.68 15.01
CA THR A 2 30.32 -2.53 15.43
C THR A 2 29.81 -3.27 14.20
N THR A 3 29.63 -4.58 14.30
CA THR A 3 28.83 -5.42 13.39
C THR A 3 27.35 -5.26 13.74
N ASP A 4 26.49 -4.98 12.75
CA ASP A 4 25.11 -5.50 12.69
C ASP A 4 24.55 -5.26 11.27
N THR A 5 24.48 -6.28 10.40
CA THR A 5 23.27 -7.11 10.11
C THR A 5 22.12 -6.21 9.63
N THR A 6 21.71 -6.25 8.36
CA THR A 6 21.05 -7.39 7.72
C THR A 6 21.10 -7.25 6.20
N ASP A 7 21.53 -8.31 5.52
CA ASP A 7 21.09 -8.65 4.17
C ASP A 7 19.56 -8.74 4.17
N THR A 8 18.88 -7.74 3.62
CA THR A 8 17.57 -8.00 3.01
C THR A 8 17.81 -7.86 1.52
N THR A 9 17.62 -8.95 0.79
CA THR A 9 17.41 -8.90 -0.66
C THR A 9 16.13 -8.10 -0.87
N ASP A 10 16.30 -6.78 -0.94
CA ASP A 10 15.23 -5.82 -1.00
C ASP A 10 14.78 -5.73 -2.47
N THR A 11 13.95 -6.68 -2.86
CA THR A 11 13.15 -6.56 -4.09
C THR A 11 12.03 -5.50 -3.92
N GLY A 12 12.00 -4.79 -2.79
CA GLY A 12 11.11 -3.69 -2.42
C GLY A 12 11.68 -2.28 -2.64
N GLY A 13 12.97 -2.18 -2.95
CA GLY A 13 13.73 -0.94 -2.87
C GLY A 13 13.37 0.13 -3.90
N GLU A 14 12.47 -0.16 -4.84
CA GLU A 14 12.01 0.81 -5.84
C GLU A 14 10.55 1.25 -5.61
N LEU A 15 9.71 0.39 -5.03
CA LEU A 15 8.30 0.71 -4.75
C LEU A 15 8.16 1.65 -3.55
N CYS A 16 8.97 1.41 -2.52
CA CYS A 16 8.96 2.21 -1.29
C CYS A 16 10.10 3.23 -1.21
N ALA A 17 10.82 3.43 -2.31
CA ALA A 17 11.79 4.50 -2.39
C ALA A 17 11.08 5.85 -2.24
N ALA A 18 11.62 6.71 -1.36
CA ALA A 18 11.17 8.08 -1.26
C ALA A 18 11.33 8.79 -2.61
N ASP A 19 10.26 9.41 -3.09
CA ASP A 19 10.23 10.22 -4.31
C ASP A 19 10.02 11.70 -3.92
N PRO A 20 10.74 12.66 -4.55
CA PRO A 20 10.54 14.08 -4.27
C PRO A 20 9.14 14.60 -4.61
N ASN A 21 8.32 13.83 -5.34
CA ASN A 21 6.93 14.15 -5.64
C ASN A 21 5.94 13.43 -4.73
N ASP A 22 6.40 12.61 -3.78
CA ASP A 22 5.52 11.97 -2.80
C ASP A 22 4.80 13.04 -1.98
N ASP A 23 3.49 12.87 -1.83
CA ASP A 23 2.76 13.64 -0.84
C ASP A 23 2.98 13.06 0.58
N MET A 24 2.34 13.67 1.58
CA MET A 24 2.50 13.23 2.96
C MET A 24 1.95 11.81 3.21
N CYS A 25 0.94 11.39 2.46
CA CYS A 25 0.39 10.04 2.53
C CYS A 25 1.33 9.04 1.89
N ASP A 26 1.80 9.32 0.67
CA ASP A 26 2.73 8.47 -0.07
C ASP A 26 4.02 8.26 0.75
N ALA A 27 4.59 9.33 1.29
CA ALA A 27 5.77 9.24 2.13
C ALA A 27 5.54 8.40 3.40
N CYS A 28 4.38 8.54 4.06
CA CYS A 28 4.05 7.75 5.24
C CYS A 28 3.86 6.27 4.90
N VAL A 29 3.14 5.99 3.81
CA VAL A 29 2.90 4.62 3.34
C VAL A 29 4.22 3.92 3.01
N LYS A 30 5.11 4.60 2.30
CA LYS A 30 6.43 4.05 1.94
C LYS A 30 7.33 3.83 3.15
N ASP A 31 7.21 4.64 4.20
CA ASP A 31 8.02 4.51 5.41
C ASP A 31 7.45 3.46 6.40
N SER A 32 6.12 3.46 6.60
CA SER A 32 5.46 2.71 7.67
C SER A 32 4.63 1.52 7.21
N CYS A 33 4.19 1.48 5.95
CA CYS A 33 3.27 0.46 5.41
C CYS A 33 3.80 -0.21 4.14
N CYS A 34 5.10 -0.13 3.91
CA CYS A 34 5.74 -0.63 2.71
C CYS A 34 5.52 -2.13 2.48
N MET A 35 5.65 -2.93 3.55
CA MET A 35 5.49 -4.38 3.45
C MET A 35 4.08 -4.77 2.99
N GLU A 36 3.07 -4.10 3.53
CA GLU A 36 1.68 -4.30 3.13
C GLU A 36 1.40 -3.77 1.73
N LEU A 37 2.04 -2.66 1.34
CA LEU A 37 1.97 -2.14 -0.03
C LEU A 37 2.54 -3.15 -1.02
N GLU A 38 3.73 -3.70 -0.75
CA GLU A 38 4.38 -4.72 -1.57
C GLU A 38 3.52 -5.98 -1.70
N ALA A 39 2.97 -6.45 -0.58
CA ALA A 39 2.06 -7.59 -0.58
C ALA A 39 0.79 -7.30 -1.41
N CYS A 40 0.29 -6.06 -1.38
CA CYS A 40 -0.85 -5.63 -2.19
C CYS A 40 -0.51 -5.55 -3.68
N VAL A 41 0.62 -4.96 -4.08
CA VAL A 41 0.97 -4.86 -5.51
C VAL A 41 1.36 -6.21 -6.12
N ALA A 42 1.73 -7.18 -5.30
CA ALA A 42 1.91 -8.58 -5.72
C ALA A 42 0.58 -9.34 -5.91
N ASP A 43 -0.55 -8.75 -5.50
CA ASP A 43 -1.90 -9.31 -5.60
C ASP A 43 -2.68 -8.53 -6.68
N GLU A 44 -3.11 -9.23 -7.73
CA GLU A 44 -3.81 -8.61 -8.87
C GLU A 44 -5.14 -7.97 -8.45
N ASP A 45 -5.87 -8.60 -7.52
CA ASP A 45 -7.14 -8.09 -7.01
C ASP A 45 -6.90 -6.82 -6.18
N CYS A 46 -5.87 -6.83 -5.35
CA CYS A 46 -5.51 -5.68 -4.53
C CYS A 46 -5.05 -4.50 -5.38
N THR A 47 -4.20 -4.74 -6.38
CA THR A 47 -3.73 -3.73 -7.33
C THR A 47 -4.88 -3.11 -8.11
N CYS A 48 -5.85 -3.93 -8.56
CA CYS A 48 -7.03 -3.42 -9.24
C CYS A 48 -7.86 -2.51 -8.33
N LEU A 49 -8.07 -2.91 -7.07
CA LEU A 49 -8.82 -2.11 -6.10
C LEU A 49 -8.11 -0.80 -5.78
N LEU A 50 -6.80 -0.81 -5.54
CA LEU A 50 -6.02 0.41 -5.34
C LEU A 50 -6.18 1.39 -6.49
N GLY A 51 -6.05 0.90 -7.74
CA GLY A 51 -6.25 1.75 -8.91
C GLY A 51 -7.65 2.35 -8.98
N CYS A 52 -8.69 1.56 -8.70
CA CYS A 52 -10.06 2.06 -8.73
C CYS A 52 -10.35 3.07 -7.60
N PHE A 53 -9.94 2.79 -6.37
CA PHE A 53 -10.12 3.71 -5.25
C PHE A 53 -9.28 4.98 -5.39
N GLY A 54 -8.06 4.87 -5.90
CA GLY A 54 -7.20 6.02 -6.20
C GLY A 54 -7.78 6.97 -7.24
N MET A 55 -8.64 6.46 -8.14
CA MET A 55 -9.42 7.29 -9.08
C MET A 55 -10.71 7.87 -8.47
N GLY A 56 -10.97 7.65 -7.17
CA GLY A 56 -12.18 8.08 -6.48
C GLY A 56 -13.40 7.17 -6.70
N GLY A 57 -13.18 5.93 -7.14
CA GLY A 57 -14.24 4.94 -7.30
C GLY A 57 -14.88 4.57 -5.95
N SER A 58 -16.18 4.27 -5.97
CA SER A 58 -16.87 3.77 -4.78
C SER A 58 -16.63 2.26 -4.57
N PRO A 59 -16.79 1.71 -3.35
CA PRO A 59 -16.54 0.29 -3.10
C PRO A 59 -17.30 -0.66 -4.03
N GLN A 60 -18.58 -0.38 -4.30
CA GLN A 60 -19.38 -1.22 -5.20
C GLN A 60 -18.90 -1.16 -6.65
N GLN A 61 -18.42 0.01 -7.10
CA GLN A 61 -17.86 0.16 -8.44
C GLN A 61 -16.54 -0.60 -8.55
N CYS A 62 -15.65 -0.46 -7.58
CA CYS A 62 -14.35 -1.11 -7.59
C CYS A 62 -14.47 -2.63 -7.47
N PHE A 63 -15.37 -3.12 -6.61
CA PHE A 63 -15.64 -4.56 -6.52
C PHE A 63 -16.19 -5.13 -7.82
N GLY A 64 -17.14 -4.44 -8.46
CA GLY A 64 -17.66 -4.83 -9.76
C GLY A 64 -16.61 -4.78 -10.88
N GLN A 65 -15.77 -3.75 -10.91
CA GLN A 65 -14.74 -3.55 -11.92
C GLN A 65 -13.62 -4.59 -11.81
N CYS A 66 -13.20 -4.88 -10.58
CA CYS A 66 -12.14 -5.85 -10.29
C CYS A 66 -12.64 -7.29 -10.23
N GLY A 67 -13.95 -7.52 -10.37
CA GLY A 67 -14.53 -8.87 -10.31
C GLY A 67 -14.44 -9.52 -8.93
N VAL A 68 -14.18 -8.73 -7.89
CA VAL A 68 -14.05 -9.22 -6.51
C VAL A 68 -15.38 -9.12 -5.78
N MET A 69 -15.71 -10.15 -5.01
CA MET A 69 -16.90 -10.14 -4.15
C MET A 69 -16.60 -9.57 -2.76
N GLN A 70 -15.33 -9.61 -2.35
CA GLN A 70 -14.83 -9.11 -1.08
C GLN A 70 -13.38 -8.64 -1.29
N PRO A 71 -12.91 -7.64 -0.53
CA PRO A 71 -11.52 -7.22 -0.60
C PRO A 71 -10.58 -8.37 -0.21
N PRO A 72 -9.46 -8.56 -0.92
CA PRO A 72 -8.46 -9.57 -0.56
C PRO A 72 -7.79 -9.21 0.77
N ALA A 73 -7.20 -10.20 1.43
CA ALA A 73 -6.55 -10.00 2.73
C ALA A 73 -5.40 -8.99 2.67
N THR A 74 -4.68 -8.95 1.55
CA THR A 74 -3.62 -7.98 1.23
C THR A 74 -4.15 -6.54 1.21
N PHE A 75 -5.33 -6.32 0.62
CA PHE A 75 -5.99 -5.00 0.61
C PHE A 75 -6.42 -4.57 2.00
N LEU A 76 -6.97 -5.51 2.79
CA LEU A 76 -7.36 -5.23 4.17
C LEU A 76 -6.15 -4.95 5.07
N ALA A 77 -5.05 -5.68 4.89
CA ALA A 77 -3.81 -5.44 5.64
C ALA A 77 -3.22 -4.07 5.30
N PHE A 78 -3.16 -3.72 4.01
CA PHE A 78 -2.68 -2.42 3.57
C PHE A 78 -3.54 -1.26 4.07
N GLY A 79 -4.87 -1.36 3.91
CA GLY A 79 -5.80 -0.38 4.46
C GLY A 79 -5.73 -0.25 5.98
N GLY A 80 -5.53 -1.37 6.69
CA GLY A 80 -5.32 -1.39 8.14
C GLY A 80 -4.05 -0.64 8.54
N CYS A 81 -2.92 -0.89 7.87
CA CYS A 81 -1.69 -0.17 8.14
C CYS A 81 -1.83 1.34 7.91
N ILE A 82 -2.48 1.75 6.81
CA ILE A 82 -2.77 3.16 6.55
C ILE A 82 -3.58 3.75 7.70
N GLN A 83 -4.62 3.06 8.17
CA GLN A 83 -5.46 3.57 9.25
C GLN A 83 -4.70 3.72 10.58
N ASP A 84 -3.81 2.77 10.90
CA ASP A 84 -3.10 2.75 12.17
C ASP A 84 -1.90 3.72 12.18
N SER A 85 -1.20 3.84 11.05
CA SER A 85 0.09 4.57 10.98
C SER A 85 -0.01 5.89 10.20
N CYS A 86 -0.90 5.98 9.20
CA CYS A 86 -0.91 7.06 8.21
C CYS A 86 -2.26 7.79 8.07
N ALA A 87 -3.25 7.53 8.92
CA ALA A 87 -4.60 8.09 8.77
C ALA A 87 -4.62 9.62 8.76
N ASN A 88 -3.74 10.25 9.56
CA ASN A 88 -3.64 11.70 9.61
C ASN A 88 -3.04 12.31 8.33
N GLN A 89 -2.22 11.55 7.61
CA GLN A 89 -1.55 11.96 6.38
C GLN A 89 -2.39 11.66 5.13
N CYS A 90 -3.09 10.54 5.13
CA CYS A 90 -3.89 10.05 4.00
C CYS A 90 -5.33 10.55 3.97
N GLY A 91 -5.73 11.36 4.96
CA GLY A 91 -7.07 11.89 5.08
C GLY A 91 -7.98 10.89 5.80
N GLY A 92 -8.30 11.21 7.06
CA GLY A 92 -9.40 10.59 7.78
C GLY A 92 -10.77 10.93 7.19
#